data_AF-A0A2N2R2R7-F1
#
_entry.id   AF-A0A2N2R2R7-F1
#
_cell.length_a   1.000
_cell.length_b   1.000
_cell.length_c   1.000
_cell.angle_alpha   90.00
_cell.angle_beta   90.00
_cell.angle_gamma   90.00
#
_symmetry.space_group_name_H-M   'P 1'
#
loop_
_entity.id
_entity.type
_entity.pdbx_description
1 polymer ?
#
loop_
_entity_poly.entity_id
_entity_poly.type
_entity_poly.pdbx_seq_one_letter_code
_entity_poly.pdbx_strand_id
1 'polypeptide(L)'
;MQHSVTALEDAVSGIFIPNDNIGATPVYVPLGLPLWMRELIVEAAQTSPDMNIPDPDDLEDEPSLATTQSMPMPTAERMVQSLAKEHIGKSRPELQGILGKDLGAKVADAIESQRPTAQQAFIKYQRQGREAKRELGRGLTEAGVQVQKHSVKDYTHVIVTLFDLLHGGANPSVTAAVNAAYPNDPKKATSIKNSQHGKRGKLAWNSPAVMNHPMEKAMQVTHGKDCMNRRDSARTFGQSLGIVCAMFKSWDRITKQGAEIDQLKAREKFLEQQMQATKQREALADAGAFNPKEMVLSLHAKGIGPKMIAEQLGMELERVRSMIYRSKKA
;
A
#
# COMPACT_ATOMS: atom_id res chain seq x y z
N MET A 1 -21.18 -29.59 -22.03
CA MET A 1 -20.28 -28.62 -22.68
C MET A 1 -19.48 -27.92 -21.60
N GLN A 2 -18.31 -28.47 -21.29
CA GLN A 2 -17.33 -27.91 -20.35
C GLN A 2 -16.07 -27.66 -21.17
N HIS A 3 -15.74 -26.40 -21.46
CA HIS A 3 -14.37 -26.01 -21.78
C HIS A 3 -14.12 -24.53 -21.39
N SER A 4 -12.94 -24.36 -20.78
CA SER A 4 -12.14 -23.16 -20.52
C SER A 4 -12.67 -22.09 -19.54
N VAL A 5 -12.41 -22.31 -18.25
CA VAL A 5 -12.25 -21.23 -17.25
C VAL A 5 -10.76 -21.04 -16.86
N THR A 6 -9.84 -21.84 -17.39
CA THR A 6 -8.43 -21.88 -16.91
C THR A 6 -7.42 -20.99 -17.65
N ALA A 7 -7.83 -20.06 -18.52
CA ALA A 7 -6.87 -19.26 -19.32
C ALA A 7 -6.59 -17.84 -18.79
N LEU A 8 -7.15 -17.44 -17.65
CA LEU A 8 -7.03 -16.06 -17.12
C LEU A 8 -6.29 -15.96 -15.77
N GLU A 9 -5.83 -17.08 -15.21
CA GLU A 9 -5.13 -17.11 -13.92
C GLU A 9 -3.59 -17.12 -14.03
N ASP A 10 -3.02 -17.32 -15.24
CA ASP A 10 -1.56 -17.42 -15.42
C ASP A 10 -0.84 -16.10 -15.80
N ALA A 11 -1.51 -14.94 -15.77
CA ALA A 11 -0.93 -13.69 -16.28
C ALA A 11 -0.24 -12.79 -15.23
N VAL A 12 -0.15 -13.19 -13.95
CA VAL A 12 0.38 -12.31 -12.88
C VAL A 12 1.32 -13.05 -11.90
N SER A 13 2.42 -13.62 -12.39
CA SER A 13 3.50 -14.18 -11.56
C SER A 13 4.86 -13.60 -11.94
N GLY A 14 5.26 -12.44 -11.41
CA GLY A 14 6.63 -11.96 -11.57
C GLY A 14 7.64 -12.92 -10.93
N ILE A 15 8.77 -13.20 -11.58
CA ILE A 15 9.86 -13.99 -11.01
C ILE A 15 10.76 -13.04 -10.21
N PHE A 16 10.92 -13.31 -8.92
CA PHE A 16 11.96 -12.71 -8.10
C PHE A 16 13.27 -13.46 -8.35
N ILE A 17 14.27 -12.77 -8.87
CA ILE A 17 15.63 -13.31 -8.99
C ILE A 17 16.43 -12.74 -7.81
N PRO A 18 16.79 -13.54 -6.79
CA PRO A 18 17.69 -13.08 -5.75
C PRO A 18 19.05 -12.76 -6.38
N ASN A 19 19.58 -11.59 -6.04
CA ASN A 19 20.91 -11.16 -6.45
C ASN A 19 21.85 -11.52 -5.29
N ASP A 20 22.82 -12.40 -5.51
CA ASP A 20 23.68 -12.97 -4.45
C ASP A 20 24.67 -11.95 -3.84
N ASN A 21 24.59 -10.67 -4.23
CA ASN A 21 25.32 -9.58 -3.60
C ASN A 21 24.52 -9.04 -2.40
N ILE A 22 25.05 -9.27 -1.20
CA ILE A 22 24.51 -8.80 0.08
C ILE A 22 24.42 -7.26 0.04
N GLY A 23 23.21 -6.75 -0.22
CA GLY A 23 22.89 -5.31 -0.24
C GLY A 23 22.05 -4.83 -1.43
N ALA A 24 21.83 -5.63 -2.48
CA ALA A 24 21.06 -5.18 -3.65
C ALA A 24 19.54 -5.40 -3.51
N THR A 25 18.75 -4.41 -3.92
CA THR A 25 17.28 -4.50 -4.01
C THR A 25 16.87 -5.49 -5.11
N PRO A 26 15.87 -6.36 -4.87
CA PRO A 26 15.41 -7.31 -5.88
C PRO A 26 14.77 -6.60 -7.08
N VAL A 27 15.10 -7.06 -8.28
CA VAL A 27 14.66 -6.47 -9.55
C VAL A 27 13.36 -7.12 -10.00
N TYR A 28 12.30 -6.33 -10.14
CA TYR A 28 11.01 -6.80 -10.66
C TYR A 28 11.02 -6.82 -12.19
N VAL A 29 10.90 -8.02 -12.78
CA VAL A 29 10.81 -8.20 -14.23
C VAL A 29 9.39 -8.64 -14.63
N PRO A 30 8.64 -7.84 -15.41
CA PRO A 30 7.30 -8.21 -15.86
C PRO A 30 7.29 -9.40 -16.83
N LEU A 31 6.43 -10.40 -16.58
CA LEU A 31 6.21 -11.55 -17.47
C LEU A 31 5.61 -11.18 -18.85
N GLY A 32 5.15 -9.96 -19.06
CA GLY A 32 4.62 -9.52 -20.36
C GLY A 32 5.70 -9.20 -21.41
N LEU A 33 6.98 -9.18 -21.02
CA LEU A 33 8.07 -8.79 -21.90
C LEU A 33 8.66 -10.01 -22.64
N PRO A 34 9.03 -9.87 -23.93
CA PRO A 34 9.80 -10.86 -24.65
C PRO A 34 11.10 -11.22 -23.90
N LEU A 35 11.55 -12.47 -24.00
CA LEU A 35 12.72 -12.98 -23.25
C LEU A 35 13.97 -12.08 -23.37
N TRP A 36 14.25 -11.59 -24.57
CA TRP A 36 15.40 -10.71 -24.84
C TRP A 36 15.32 -9.36 -24.07
N MET A 37 14.12 -8.84 -23.81
CA MET A 37 13.93 -7.64 -22.99
C MET A 37 14.11 -7.91 -21.50
N ARG A 38 13.83 -9.14 -21.04
CA ARG A 38 14.03 -9.54 -19.65
C ARG A 38 15.51 -9.70 -19.34
N GLU A 39 16.26 -10.29 -20.27
CA GLU A 39 17.72 -10.45 -20.18
C GLU A 39 18.42 -9.08 -20.10
N LEU A 40 18.00 -8.11 -20.92
CA LEU A 40 18.48 -6.71 -20.87
C LEU A 40 18.24 -6.00 -19.53
N ILE A 41 17.11 -6.28 -18.86
CA ILE A 41 16.79 -5.67 -17.55
C ILE A 41 17.68 -6.24 -16.44
N VAL A 42 17.97 -7.55 -16.50
CA VAL A 42 18.86 -8.22 -15.54
C VAL A 42 20.30 -7.75 -15.73
N GLU A 43 20.76 -7.59 -16.97
CA GLU A 43 22.11 -7.11 -17.31
C GLU A 43 22.33 -5.64 -16.89
N ALA A 44 21.30 -4.79 -17.05
CA ALA A 44 21.35 -3.39 -16.61
C ALA A 44 21.38 -3.23 -15.07
N ALA A 45 20.81 -4.18 -14.33
CA ALA A 45 20.83 -4.16 -12.87
C ALA A 45 22.17 -4.64 -12.26
N GLN A 46 22.96 -5.39 -13.01
CA GLN A 46 24.26 -5.91 -12.57
C GLN A 46 25.41 -4.90 -12.77
N THR A 47 25.18 -3.80 -13.51
CA THR A 47 26.25 -2.93 -14.03
C THR A 47 26.27 -1.50 -13.49
N SER A 48 25.50 -1.14 -12.46
CA SER A 48 25.53 0.23 -11.92
C SER A 48 25.47 0.33 -10.39
N PRO A 49 26.49 0.94 -9.73
CA PRO A 49 26.41 1.36 -8.35
C PRO A 49 25.62 2.68 -8.24
N ASP A 50 24.69 2.70 -7.29
CA ASP A 50 24.20 3.84 -6.53
C ASP A 50 24.09 5.19 -7.29
N MET A 51 22.94 5.44 -7.94
CA MET A 51 22.55 6.78 -8.38
C MET A 51 21.03 6.97 -8.27
N ASN A 52 20.65 8.04 -7.56
CA ASN A 52 19.30 8.55 -7.36
C ASN A 52 18.45 8.50 -8.64
N ILE A 53 17.33 7.79 -8.56
CA ILE A 53 16.24 7.87 -9.54
C ILE A 53 15.57 9.25 -9.34
N PRO A 54 15.56 10.15 -10.35
CA PRO A 54 14.85 11.41 -10.21
C PRO A 54 13.35 11.15 -10.12
N ASP A 55 12.67 11.84 -9.20
CA ASP A 55 11.22 11.78 -9.07
C ASP A 55 10.60 12.32 -10.38
N PRO A 56 9.59 11.64 -10.95
CA PRO A 56 9.08 11.93 -12.30
C PRO A 56 8.28 13.24 -12.43
N ASP A 57 8.23 14.05 -11.37
CA ASP A 57 7.57 15.36 -11.31
C ASP A 57 8.54 16.52 -10.98
N ASP A 58 9.87 16.29 -10.83
CA ASP A 58 10.88 17.36 -10.75
C ASP A 58 11.12 17.95 -12.15
N LEU A 59 10.18 18.80 -12.57
CA LEU A 59 10.35 19.81 -13.61
C LEU A 59 10.38 21.17 -12.93
N GLU A 60 11.54 21.58 -12.43
CA GLU A 60 11.86 23.00 -12.32
C GLU A 60 12.91 23.37 -13.36
N ASP A 61 12.53 24.38 -14.13
CA ASP A 61 13.28 25.26 -15.01
C ASP A 61 14.24 24.62 -16.03
N GLU A 62 13.91 24.90 -17.30
CA GLU A 62 14.85 24.73 -18.39
C GLU A 62 16.22 25.32 -18.01
N PRO A 63 17.33 24.57 -18.10
CA PRO A 63 18.58 25.23 -18.41
C PRO A 63 18.38 25.78 -19.82
N SER A 64 18.21 27.11 -19.88
CA SER A 64 18.34 27.92 -21.08
C SER A 64 19.31 27.25 -22.03
N LEU A 65 18.91 27.09 -23.31
CA LEU A 65 19.76 26.69 -24.41
C LEU A 65 21.10 27.45 -24.34
N ALA A 66 22.05 26.91 -23.59
CA ALA A 66 23.44 27.25 -23.69
C ALA A 66 23.77 26.77 -25.09
N THR A 67 23.87 27.73 -25.99
CA THR A 67 24.51 27.55 -27.28
C THR A 67 25.90 27.03 -26.95
N THR A 68 26.05 25.71 -26.90
CA THR A 68 27.36 25.06 -26.93
C THR A 68 27.90 25.46 -28.29
N GLN A 69 28.75 26.49 -28.31
CA GLN A 69 29.54 26.82 -29.48
C GLN A 69 30.27 25.53 -29.85
N SER A 70 29.76 24.84 -30.87
CA SER A 70 30.42 23.67 -31.42
C SER A 70 31.73 24.17 -32.01
N MET A 71 32.82 23.95 -31.30
CA MET A 71 34.16 24.08 -31.87
C MET A 71 34.16 23.32 -33.21
N PRO A 72 34.74 23.89 -34.28
CA PRO A 72 34.75 23.23 -35.57
C PRO A 72 35.49 21.89 -35.44
N MET A 73 34.74 20.79 -35.46
CA MET A 73 35.31 19.45 -35.48
C MET A 73 36.26 19.32 -36.69
N PRO A 74 37.47 18.76 -36.51
CA PRO A 74 38.42 18.57 -37.60
C PRO A 74 37.77 17.76 -38.74
N THR A 75 38.08 18.13 -39.98
CA THR A 75 37.43 17.64 -41.21
C THR A 75 37.37 16.10 -41.30
N ALA A 76 38.36 15.41 -40.73
CA ALA A 76 38.44 13.95 -40.69
C ALA A 76 37.39 13.31 -39.77
N GLU A 77 37.04 13.92 -38.63
CA GLU A 77 36.03 13.38 -37.71
C GLU A 77 34.62 13.54 -38.27
N ARG A 78 34.35 14.64 -39.00
CA ARG A 78 33.09 14.81 -39.73
C ARG A 78 32.89 13.74 -40.80
N MET A 79 33.97 13.40 -41.52
CA MET A 79 33.96 12.35 -42.53
C MET A 79 33.72 10.96 -41.91
N VAL A 80 34.34 10.66 -40.77
CA VAL A 80 34.10 9.41 -40.03
C VAL A 80 32.66 9.35 -39.53
N GLN A 81 32.10 10.44 -39.02
CA GLN A 81 30.70 10.50 -38.58
C GLN A 81 29.69 10.41 -39.72
N SER A 82 29.98 10.97 -40.90
CA SER A 82 29.11 10.83 -42.08
C SER A 82 29.13 9.40 -42.61
N LEU A 83 30.31 8.78 -42.70
CA LEU A 83 30.48 7.38 -43.10
C LEU A 83 29.86 6.41 -42.08
N ALA A 84 29.93 6.74 -40.79
CA ALA A 84 29.24 5.99 -39.73
C ALA A 84 27.73 5.98 -39.94
N LYS A 85 27.12 7.11 -40.32
CA LYS A 85 25.68 7.19 -40.64
C LYS A 85 25.30 6.41 -41.91
N GLU A 86 26.15 6.42 -42.91
CA GLU A 86 25.91 5.74 -44.20
C GLU A 86 26.01 4.21 -44.10
N HIS A 87 26.77 3.70 -43.14
CA HIS A 87 27.01 2.26 -42.99
C HIS A 87 26.48 1.66 -41.67
N ILE A 88 25.50 2.31 -41.04
CA ILE A 88 24.78 1.76 -39.89
C ILE A 88 24.21 0.37 -40.26
N GLY A 89 24.48 -0.63 -39.43
CA GLY A 89 24.00 -2.01 -39.60
C GLY A 89 25.01 -2.98 -40.24
N LYS A 90 26.16 -2.49 -40.73
CA LYS A 90 27.26 -3.35 -41.18
C LYS A 90 28.16 -3.78 -40.03
N SER A 91 28.71 -4.98 -40.13
CA SER A 91 29.65 -5.51 -39.13
C SER A 91 31.05 -4.92 -39.31
N ARG A 92 31.86 -4.89 -38.23
CA ARG A 92 33.25 -4.43 -38.27
C ARG A 92 34.09 -5.05 -39.41
N PRO A 93 34.05 -6.38 -39.67
CA PRO A 93 34.79 -6.96 -40.80
C PRO A 93 34.29 -6.49 -42.18
N GLU A 94 32.98 -6.27 -42.35
CA GLU A 94 32.42 -5.71 -43.60
C GLU A 94 32.87 -4.26 -43.81
N LEU A 95 32.86 -3.45 -42.75
CA LEU A 95 33.33 -2.07 -42.79
C LEU A 95 34.83 -1.99 -43.13
N GLN A 96 35.64 -2.89 -42.56
CA GLN A 96 37.06 -3.00 -42.89
C GLN A 96 37.31 -3.48 -44.33
N GLY A 97 36.43 -4.32 -44.88
CA GLY A 97 36.49 -4.76 -46.28
C GLY A 97 36.14 -3.65 -47.28
N ILE A 98 35.24 -2.74 -46.91
CA ILE A 98 34.76 -1.65 -47.79
C ILE A 98 35.64 -0.40 -47.69
N LEU A 99 36.04 -0.01 -46.48
CA LEU A 99 36.72 1.26 -46.20
C LEU A 99 38.21 1.09 -45.88
N GLY A 100 38.72 -0.14 -45.83
CA GLY A 100 40.06 -0.47 -45.36
C GLY A 100 40.12 -0.63 -43.83
N LYS A 101 41.17 -1.31 -43.34
CA LYS A 101 41.31 -1.71 -41.93
C LYS A 101 41.17 -0.54 -40.94
N ASP A 102 41.90 0.55 -41.17
CA ASP A 102 42.01 1.64 -40.19
C ASP A 102 40.78 2.56 -40.20
N LEU A 103 40.28 2.91 -41.39
CA LEU A 103 39.09 3.76 -41.51
C LEU A 103 37.82 2.97 -41.16
N GLY A 104 37.73 1.71 -41.58
CA GLY A 104 36.63 0.80 -41.22
C GLY A 104 36.56 0.53 -39.72
N ALA A 105 37.71 0.41 -39.03
CA ALA A 105 37.76 0.33 -37.57
C ALA A 105 37.25 1.62 -36.90
N LYS A 106 37.73 2.79 -37.32
CA LYS A 106 37.29 4.09 -36.77
C LYS A 106 35.80 4.35 -36.99
N VAL A 107 35.27 3.96 -38.15
CA VAL A 107 33.84 4.06 -38.47
C VAL A 107 33.02 3.06 -37.63
N ALA A 108 33.51 1.84 -37.42
CA ALA A 108 32.85 0.86 -36.55
C ALA A 108 32.79 1.34 -35.09
N ASP A 109 33.90 1.87 -34.56
CA ASP A 109 33.97 2.42 -33.20
C ASP A 109 33.07 3.66 -33.05
N ALA A 110 32.98 4.50 -34.10
CA ALA A 110 32.06 5.62 -34.15
C ALA A 110 30.57 5.19 -34.20
N ILE A 111 30.25 4.12 -34.92
CA ILE A 111 28.89 3.55 -34.94
C ILE A 111 28.53 3.00 -33.56
N GLU A 112 29.44 2.27 -32.93
CA GLU A 112 29.23 1.63 -31.63
C GLU A 112 29.06 2.66 -30.50
N SER A 113 29.90 3.71 -30.49
CA SER A 113 29.79 4.83 -29.54
C SER A 113 28.54 5.69 -29.75
N GLN A 114 27.93 5.67 -30.94
CA GLN A 114 26.68 6.37 -31.26
C GLN A 114 25.43 5.48 -31.14
N ARG A 115 25.58 4.20 -30.77
CA ARG A 115 24.40 3.35 -30.54
C ARG A 115 23.61 3.91 -29.37
N PRO A 116 22.29 4.12 -29.53
CA PRO A 116 21.46 4.54 -28.42
C PRO A 116 21.56 3.48 -27.33
N THR A 117 21.78 3.92 -26.10
CA THR A 117 21.76 3.01 -24.95
C THR A 117 20.38 2.35 -24.83
N ALA A 118 20.30 1.18 -24.19
CA ALA A 118 19.02 0.49 -23.98
C ALA A 118 17.98 1.42 -23.32
N GLN A 119 18.42 2.28 -22.40
CA GLN A 119 17.58 3.30 -21.78
C GLN A 119 17.07 4.34 -22.78
N GLN A 120 17.92 4.87 -23.66
CA GLN A 120 17.50 5.81 -24.71
C GLN A 120 16.53 5.18 -25.71
N ALA A 121 16.75 3.91 -26.07
CA ALA A 121 15.84 3.14 -26.91
C ALA A 121 14.48 2.95 -26.23
N PHE A 122 14.47 2.64 -24.93
CA PHE A 122 13.24 2.49 -24.15
C PHE A 122 12.47 3.80 -23.99
N ILE A 123 13.16 4.92 -23.70
CA ILE A 123 12.55 6.26 -23.65
C ILE A 123 11.94 6.62 -25.01
N LYS A 124 12.65 6.36 -26.11
CA LYS A 124 12.14 6.59 -27.48
C LYS A 124 10.90 5.75 -27.77
N TYR A 125 10.93 4.46 -27.41
CA TYR A 125 9.78 3.57 -27.54
C TYR A 125 8.58 4.06 -26.73
N GLN A 126 8.78 4.44 -25.46
CA GLN A 126 7.71 5.01 -24.63
C GLN A 126 7.13 6.28 -25.25
N ARG A 127 7.99 7.16 -25.78
CA ARG A 127 7.57 8.39 -26.44
C ARG A 127 6.71 8.10 -27.68
N GLN A 128 7.15 7.20 -28.54
CA GLN A 128 6.38 6.78 -29.71
C GLN A 128 5.04 6.16 -29.32
N GLY A 129 5.01 5.32 -28.28
CA GLY A 129 3.77 4.76 -27.75
C GLY A 129 2.81 5.83 -27.21
N ARG A 130 3.32 6.90 -26.59
CA ARG A 130 2.51 8.05 -26.14
C ARG A 130 1.99 8.86 -27.32
N GLU A 131 2.81 9.09 -28.34
CA GLU A 131 2.44 9.81 -29.56
C GLU A 131 1.34 9.06 -30.32
N ALA A 132 1.51 7.75 -30.56
CA ALA A 132 0.49 6.90 -31.21
C ALA A 132 -0.84 6.89 -30.43
N LYS A 133 -0.79 6.83 -29.09
CA LYS A 133 -2.02 6.93 -28.25
C LYS A 133 -2.69 8.30 -28.37
N ARG A 134 -1.92 9.38 -28.49
CA ARG A 134 -2.46 10.74 -28.70
C ARG A 134 -3.10 10.86 -30.08
N GLU A 135 -2.47 10.33 -31.12
CA GLU A 135 -3.01 10.30 -32.48
C GLU A 135 -4.29 9.50 -32.55
N LEU A 136 -4.32 8.29 -31.96
CA LEU A 136 -5.54 7.49 -31.85
C LEU A 136 -6.64 8.25 -31.11
N GLY A 137 -6.30 8.93 -30.00
CA GLY A 137 -7.26 9.76 -29.26
C GLY A 137 -7.82 10.93 -30.07
N ARG A 138 -7.00 11.57 -30.92
CA ARG A 138 -7.45 12.61 -31.85
C ARG A 138 -8.37 12.02 -32.92
N GLY A 139 -7.96 10.92 -33.56
CA GLY A 139 -8.77 10.24 -34.58
C GLY A 139 -10.12 9.77 -34.05
N LEU A 140 -10.18 9.25 -32.81
CA LEU A 140 -11.45 8.91 -32.16
C LEU A 140 -12.33 10.15 -31.92
N THR A 141 -11.72 11.27 -31.54
CA THR A 141 -12.45 12.54 -31.31
C THR A 141 -13.01 13.09 -32.63
N GLU A 142 -12.20 13.08 -33.70
CA GLU A 142 -12.58 13.49 -35.05
C GLU A 142 -13.68 12.58 -35.64
N ALA A 143 -13.64 11.28 -35.34
CA ALA A 143 -14.68 10.32 -35.68
C ALA A 143 -15.96 10.47 -34.83
N GLY A 144 -16.03 11.46 -33.94
CA GLY A 144 -17.20 11.71 -33.09
C GLY A 144 -17.37 10.71 -31.94
N VAL A 145 -16.38 9.85 -31.68
CA VAL A 145 -16.42 8.89 -30.56
C VAL A 145 -16.15 9.65 -29.26
N GLN A 146 -17.18 9.85 -28.45
CA GLN A 146 -17.04 10.47 -27.14
C GLN A 146 -16.25 9.57 -26.19
N VAL A 147 -14.99 9.94 -25.92
CA VAL A 147 -14.22 9.37 -24.81
C VAL A 147 -14.81 9.93 -23.52
N GLN A 148 -15.53 9.09 -22.77
CA GLN A 148 -16.07 9.48 -21.46
C GLN A 148 -14.93 9.84 -20.51
N LYS A 149 -14.80 11.14 -20.24
CA LYS A 149 -13.81 11.67 -19.28
C LYS A 149 -14.52 11.96 -17.96
N HIS A 150 -14.22 11.17 -16.94
CA HIS A 150 -14.75 11.39 -15.60
C HIS A 150 -14.10 12.61 -14.94
N SER A 151 -14.90 13.40 -14.24
CA SER A 151 -14.46 14.58 -13.50
C SER A 151 -13.96 14.20 -12.10
N VAL A 152 -13.22 15.11 -11.45
CA VAL A 152 -12.83 14.92 -10.03
C VAL A 152 -14.08 14.77 -9.15
N LYS A 153 -15.15 15.53 -9.44
CA LYS A 153 -16.43 15.43 -8.73
C LYS A 153 -17.05 14.04 -8.86
N ASP A 154 -16.96 13.41 -10.03
CA ASP A 154 -17.51 12.06 -10.24
C ASP A 154 -16.80 11.02 -9.36
N TYR A 155 -15.47 11.12 -9.27
CA TYR A 155 -14.66 10.26 -8.41
C TYR A 155 -14.92 10.52 -6.92
N THR A 156 -14.96 11.79 -6.51
CA THR A 156 -15.27 12.19 -5.13
C THR A 156 -16.63 11.66 -4.71
N HIS A 157 -17.65 11.76 -5.57
CA HIS A 157 -18.99 11.23 -5.29
C HIS A 157 -18.98 9.73 -5.00
N VAL A 158 -18.24 8.95 -5.80
CA VAL A 158 -18.10 7.50 -5.57
C VAL A 158 -17.37 7.19 -4.26
N ILE A 159 -16.30 7.93 -3.94
CA ILE A 159 -15.55 7.74 -2.70
C ILE A 159 -16.42 8.02 -1.49
N VAL A 160 -17.11 9.17 -1.49
CA VAL A 160 -18.01 9.57 -0.41
C VAL A 160 -19.13 8.55 -0.26
N THR A 161 -19.76 8.12 -1.37
CA THR A 161 -20.80 7.08 -1.34
C THR A 161 -20.27 5.77 -0.75
N LEU A 162 -19.07 5.33 -1.11
CA LEU A 162 -18.44 4.16 -0.49
C LEU A 162 -18.27 4.37 1.01
N PHE A 163 -17.77 5.53 1.43
CA PHE A 163 -17.58 5.82 2.84
C PHE A 163 -18.87 5.91 3.65
N ASP A 164 -19.93 6.48 3.08
CA ASP A 164 -21.25 6.53 3.71
C ASP A 164 -21.81 5.12 3.92
N LEU A 165 -21.66 4.24 2.92
CA LEU A 165 -22.07 2.83 3.03
C LEU A 165 -21.28 2.11 4.13
N LEU A 166 -19.96 2.29 4.19
CA LEU A 166 -19.12 1.69 5.22
C LEU A 166 -19.45 2.26 6.61
N HIS A 167 -19.73 3.57 6.70
CA HIS A 167 -20.10 4.22 7.95
C HIS A 167 -21.46 3.73 8.47
N GLY A 168 -22.40 3.44 7.57
CA GLY A 168 -23.67 2.77 7.88
C GLY A 168 -23.53 1.29 8.24
N GLY A 169 -22.31 0.74 8.32
CA GLY A 169 -22.04 -0.66 8.68
C GLY A 169 -22.22 -1.65 7.52
N ALA A 170 -22.47 -1.18 6.29
CA ALA A 170 -22.51 -2.05 5.13
C ALA A 170 -21.09 -2.48 4.72
N ASN A 171 -20.99 -3.65 4.09
CA ASN A 171 -19.74 -4.16 3.50
C ASN A 171 -19.90 -4.32 1.99
N PRO A 172 -20.08 -3.22 1.23
CA PRO A 172 -20.32 -3.30 -0.20
C PRO A 172 -19.08 -3.83 -0.95
N SER A 173 -19.32 -4.56 -2.03
CA SER A 173 -18.29 -4.78 -3.05
C SER A 173 -18.00 -3.47 -3.78
N VAL A 174 -16.83 -3.33 -4.41
CA VAL A 174 -16.51 -2.15 -5.23
C VAL A 174 -17.58 -1.91 -6.29
N THR A 175 -18.04 -2.96 -6.96
CA THR A 175 -19.11 -2.85 -7.97
C THR A 175 -20.42 -2.35 -7.35
N ALA A 176 -20.80 -2.84 -6.17
CA ALA A 176 -22.00 -2.39 -5.47
C ALA A 176 -21.89 -0.91 -5.05
N ALA A 177 -20.73 -0.48 -4.53
CA ALA A 177 -20.51 0.90 -4.13
C ALA A 177 -20.57 1.87 -5.32
N VAL A 178 -19.95 1.51 -6.46
CA VAL A 178 -19.96 2.37 -7.66
C VAL A 178 -21.36 2.42 -8.30
N ASN A 179 -22.11 1.31 -8.28
CA ASN A 179 -23.50 1.28 -8.73
C ASN A 179 -24.42 2.08 -7.80
N ALA A 180 -24.18 2.08 -6.49
CA ALA A 180 -24.92 2.91 -5.54
C ALA A 180 -24.68 4.42 -5.78
N ALA A 181 -23.49 4.81 -6.23
CA ALA A 181 -23.19 6.19 -6.58
C ALA A 181 -23.91 6.66 -7.87
N TYR A 182 -24.14 5.75 -8.82
CA TYR A 182 -24.84 6.03 -10.09
C TYR A 182 -25.91 4.98 -10.38
N PRO A 183 -27.02 4.95 -9.62
CA PRO A 183 -28.04 3.89 -9.75
C PRO A 183 -28.76 3.95 -11.10
N ASN A 184 -28.90 5.16 -11.66
CA ASN A 184 -29.58 5.40 -12.93
C ASN A 184 -28.64 5.31 -14.15
N ASP A 185 -27.33 5.16 -13.93
CA ASP A 185 -26.33 5.10 -15.01
C ASP A 185 -25.26 4.01 -14.75
N PRO A 186 -25.62 2.73 -14.96
CA PRO A 186 -24.71 1.61 -14.74
C PRO A 186 -23.53 1.58 -15.73
N LYS A 187 -23.68 2.24 -16.89
CA LYS A 187 -22.59 2.37 -17.87
C LYS A 187 -21.52 3.32 -17.35
N LYS A 188 -21.93 4.49 -16.81
CA LYS A 188 -21.01 5.42 -16.14
C LYS A 188 -20.37 4.78 -14.91
N ALA A 189 -21.13 4.05 -14.10
CA ALA A 189 -20.59 3.31 -12.96
C ALA A 189 -19.46 2.35 -13.38
N THR A 190 -19.73 1.50 -14.38
CA THR A 190 -18.74 0.55 -14.91
C THR A 190 -17.52 1.27 -15.51
N SER A 191 -17.76 2.35 -16.24
CA SER A 191 -16.71 3.18 -16.85
C SER A 191 -15.80 3.84 -15.81
N ILE A 192 -16.35 4.39 -14.73
CA ILE A 192 -15.58 4.99 -13.63
C ILE A 192 -14.75 3.93 -12.92
N LYS A 193 -15.35 2.78 -12.59
CA LYS A 193 -14.65 1.66 -11.93
C LYS A 193 -13.42 1.22 -12.72
N ASN A 194 -13.56 1.10 -14.03
CA ASN A 194 -12.51 0.61 -14.92
C ASN A 194 -11.56 1.70 -15.41
N SER A 195 -11.82 2.97 -15.07
CA SER A 195 -10.95 4.07 -15.46
C SER A 195 -9.55 3.88 -14.87
N GLN A 196 -8.53 4.16 -15.69
CA GLN A 196 -7.15 4.13 -15.22
C GLN A 196 -7.00 5.12 -14.07
N HIS A 197 -6.36 4.67 -13.00
CA HIS A 197 -6.06 5.56 -11.90
C HIS A 197 -5.07 6.62 -12.39
N GLY A 198 -5.39 7.88 -12.13
CA GLY A 198 -4.63 9.00 -12.66
C GLY A 198 -4.89 10.26 -11.86
N LYS A 199 -4.29 11.38 -12.29
CA LYS A 199 -4.28 12.66 -11.55
C LYS A 199 -5.65 13.06 -10.98
N ARG A 200 -6.75 12.86 -11.73
CA ARG A 200 -8.11 13.19 -11.27
C ARG A 200 -8.61 12.32 -10.11
N GLY A 201 -8.32 11.02 -10.14
CA GLY A 201 -8.65 10.12 -9.03
C GLY A 201 -7.86 10.45 -7.78
N LYS A 202 -6.56 10.76 -7.93
CA LYS A 202 -5.71 11.22 -6.82
C LYS A 202 -6.20 12.54 -6.22
N LEU A 203 -6.57 13.51 -7.06
CA LEU A 203 -7.17 14.77 -6.61
C LEU A 203 -8.51 14.56 -5.88
N ALA A 204 -9.29 13.55 -6.27
CA ALA A 204 -10.55 13.24 -5.60
C ALA A 204 -10.32 12.70 -4.17
N TRP A 205 -9.29 11.87 -3.97
CA TRP A 205 -8.87 11.42 -2.63
C TRP A 205 -8.45 12.57 -1.72
N ASN A 206 -7.84 13.61 -2.31
CA ASN A 206 -7.43 14.82 -1.60
C ASN A 206 -8.53 15.89 -1.54
N SER A 207 -9.75 15.59 -1.98
CA SER A 207 -10.84 16.56 -1.92
C SER A 207 -11.27 16.78 -0.45
N PRO A 208 -11.67 18.00 -0.06
CA PRO A 208 -12.09 18.29 1.32
C PRO A 208 -13.23 17.40 1.81
N ALA A 209 -14.15 16.99 0.93
CA ALA A 209 -15.24 16.08 1.26
C ALA A 209 -14.74 14.70 1.69
N VAL A 210 -13.69 14.20 1.05
CA VAL A 210 -13.09 12.89 1.35
C VAL A 210 -12.19 12.99 2.59
N MET A 211 -11.28 13.97 2.62
CA MET A 211 -10.33 14.13 3.73
C MET A 211 -11.01 14.41 5.07
N ASN A 212 -12.13 15.12 5.07
CA ASN A 212 -12.86 15.41 6.29
C ASN A 212 -13.87 14.33 6.67
N HIS A 213 -14.05 13.30 5.84
CA HIS A 213 -15.02 12.24 6.09
C HIS A 213 -14.61 11.44 7.35
N PRO A 214 -15.54 11.13 8.28
CA PRO A 214 -15.24 10.36 9.48
C PRO A 214 -14.54 9.03 9.20
N MET A 215 -14.96 8.33 8.14
CA MET A 215 -14.34 7.07 7.72
C MET A 215 -12.88 7.22 7.28
N GLU A 216 -12.56 8.27 6.52
CA GLU A 216 -11.17 8.54 6.11
C GLU A 216 -10.30 8.81 7.34
N LYS A 217 -10.79 9.64 8.27
CA LYS A 217 -10.08 9.92 9.53
C LYS A 217 -9.87 8.67 10.36
N ALA A 218 -10.90 7.83 10.50
CA ALA A 218 -10.81 6.58 11.24
C ALA A 218 -9.75 5.63 10.64
N MET A 219 -9.78 5.43 9.31
CA MET A 219 -8.78 4.60 8.62
C MET A 219 -7.37 5.18 8.72
N GLN A 220 -7.23 6.51 8.66
CA GLN A 220 -5.94 7.18 8.80
C GLN A 220 -5.35 6.97 10.20
N VAL A 221 -6.17 6.99 11.26
CA VAL A 221 -5.72 6.71 12.63
C VAL A 221 -5.25 5.27 12.77
N THR A 222 -5.92 4.30 12.13
CA THR A 222 -5.62 2.88 12.35
C THR A 222 -4.55 2.32 11.43
N HIS A 223 -4.47 2.80 10.19
CA HIS A 223 -3.51 2.29 9.20
C HIS A 223 -2.34 3.25 8.96
N GLY A 224 -2.46 4.51 9.37
CA GLY A 224 -1.46 5.54 9.11
C GLY A 224 -1.44 6.01 7.65
N LYS A 225 -0.70 7.09 7.40
CA LYS A 225 -0.64 7.74 6.08
C LYS A 225 -0.02 6.85 5.00
N ASP A 226 1.03 6.10 5.32
CA ASP A 226 1.78 5.32 4.35
C ASP A 226 0.96 4.15 3.78
N CYS A 227 0.18 3.49 4.63
CA CYS A 227 -0.76 2.47 4.16
C CYS A 227 -1.83 3.11 3.27
N MET A 228 -2.40 4.25 3.66
CA MET A 228 -3.41 4.96 2.87
C MET A 228 -2.90 5.36 1.48
N ASN A 229 -1.63 5.74 1.36
CA ASN A 229 -0.99 6.08 0.07
C ASN A 229 -0.92 4.90 -0.91
N ARG A 230 -1.07 3.64 -0.45
CA ARG A 230 -1.13 2.47 -1.36
C ARG A 230 -2.30 2.53 -2.34
N ARG A 231 -3.35 3.31 -2.05
CA ARG A 231 -4.46 3.50 -2.99
C ARG A 231 -4.03 4.22 -4.27
N ASP A 232 -2.92 4.96 -4.24
CA ASP A 232 -2.38 5.72 -5.37
C ASP A 232 -1.57 4.84 -6.34
N SER A 233 -1.09 3.67 -5.89
CA SER A 233 -0.38 2.71 -6.75
C SER A 233 -1.31 1.75 -7.50
N ALA A 234 -2.62 1.87 -7.27
CA ALA A 234 -3.62 1.06 -7.97
C ALA A 234 -3.62 1.36 -9.47
N ARG A 235 -3.80 0.33 -10.31
CA ARG A 235 -3.85 0.51 -11.78
C ARG A 235 -5.16 1.15 -12.23
N THR A 236 -6.26 0.79 -11.57
CA THR A 236 -7.60 1.33 -11.86
C THR A 236 -8.20 1.96 -10.62
N PHE A 237 -9.14 2.88 -10.84
CA PHE A 237 -9.87 3.49 -9.75
C PHE A 237 -10.65 2.45 -8.92
N GLY A 238 -11.23 1.43 -9.54
CA GLY A 238 -11.88 0.33 -8.83
C GLY A 238 -10.94 -0.47 -7.93
N GLN A 239 -9.68 -0.68 -8.34
CA GLN A 239 -8.68 -1.30 -7.47
C GLN A 239 -8.32 -0.41 -6.28
N SER A 240 -8.21 0.91 -6.50
CA SER A 240 -8.00 1.91 -5.44
C SER A 240 -9.11 1.83 -4.37
N LEU A 241 -10.37 1.75 -4.80
CA LEU A 241 -11.52 1.51 -3.91
C LEU A 241 -11.45 0.14 -3.21
N GLY A 242 -10.99 -0.89 -3.92
CA GLY A 242 -10.81 -2.24 -3.35
C GLY A 242 -9.80 -2.28 -2.20
N ILE A 243 -8.69 -1.54 -2.34
CA ILE A 243 -7.71 -1.37 -1.27
C ILE A 243 -8.36 -0.73 -0.04
N VAL A 244 -9.18 0.30 -0.23
CA VAL A 244 -9.92 0.97 0.84
C VAL A 244 -10.94 0.04 1.51
N CYS A 245 -11.71 -0.73 0.74
CA CYS A 245 -12.60 -1.77 1.30
C CYS A 245 -11.83 -2.79 2.14
N ALA A 246 -10.61 -3.17 1.74
CA ALA A 246 -9.77 -4.10 2.49
C ALA A 246 -9.26 -3.47 3.80
N MET A 247 -8.84 -2.19 3.77
CA MET A 247 -8.45 -1.43 4.97
C MET A 247 -9.60 -1.29 5.97
N PHE A 248 -10.82 -1.07 5.48
CA PHE A 248 -11.99 -1.04 6.35
C PHE A 248 -12.24 -2.38 7.03
N LYS A 249 -12.18 -3.49 6.29
CA LYS A 249 -12.37 -4.82 6.86
C LYS A 249 -11.32 -5.17 7.92
N SER A 250 -10.07 -4.78 7.71
CA SER A 250 -9.04 -4.99 8.72
C SER A 250 -9.27 -4.11 9.95
N TRP A 251 -9.71 -2.85 9.76
CA TRP A 251 -10.11 -1.97 10.85
C TRP A 251 -11.27 -2.55 11.68
N ASP A 252 -12.37 -2.96 11.04
CA ASP A 252 -13.54 -3.55 11.70
C ASP A 252 -13.17 -4.84 12.46
N ARG A 253 -12.22 -5.61 11.93
CA ARG A 253 -11.68 -6.78 12.64
C ARG A 253 -10.90 -6.38 13.90
N ILE A 254 -10.02 -5.38 13.79
CA ILE A 254 -9.21 -4.88 14.90
C ILE A 254 -10.11 -4.34 16.02
N THR A 255 -11.13 -3.56 15.69
CA THR A 255 -12.05 -3.00 16.68
C THR A 255 -12.86 -4.08 17.39
N LYS A 256 -13.38 -5.08 16.67
CA LYS A 256 -14.07 -6.23 17.26
C LYS A 256 -13.17 -7.05 18.19
N GLN A 257 -11.94 -7.31 17.76
CA GLN A 257 -10.95 -8.01 18.59
C GLN A 257 -10.57 -7.21 19.84
N GLY A 258 -10.42 -5.89 19.71
CA GLY A 258 -10.18 -5.01 20.86
C GLY A 258 -11.31 -5.10 21.89
N ALA A 259 -12.56 -5.04 21.44
CA ALA A 259 -13.73 -5.18 22.33
C ALA A 259 -13.78 -6.56 23.03
N GLU A 260 -13.40 -7.63 22.33
CA GLU A 260 -13.31 -8.97 22.92
C GLU A 260 -12.20 -9.05 23.98
N ILE A 261 -11.02 -8.48 23.70
CA ILE A 261 -9.91 -8.41 24.67
C ILE A 261 -10.34 -7.65 25.92
N ASP A 262 -11.05 -6.53 25.79
CA ASP A 262 -11.51 -5.74 26.93
C ASP A 262 -12.56 -6.50 27.77
N GLN A 263 -13.47 -7.25 27.12
CA GLN A 263 -14.40 -8.14 27.81
C GLN A 263 -13.68 -9.27 28.55
N LEU A 264 -12.67 -9.88 27.93
CA LEU A 264 -11.87 -10.94 28.55
C LEU A 264 -11.10 -10.42 29.77
N LYS A 265 -10.48 -9.26 29.68
CA LYS A 265 -9.81 -8.60 30.81
C LYS A 265 -10.78 -8.30 31.96
N ALA A 266 -12.00 -7.85 31.65
CA ALA A 266 -13.02 -7.60 32.66
C ALA A 266 -13.44 -8.91 33.36
N ARG A 267 -13.60 -10.00 32.60
CA ARG A 267 -13.94 -11.32 33.14
C ARG A 267 -12.82 -11.93 33.97
N GLU A 268 -11.57 -11.82 33.53
CA GLU A 268 -10.38 -12.28 34.28
C GLU A 268 -10.33 -11.58 35.64
N LYS A 269 -10.43 -10.25 35.66
CA LYS A 269 -10.46 -9.47 36.91
C LYS A 269 -11.59 -9.90 37.85
N PHE A 270 -12.77 -10.21 37.30
CA PHE A 270 -13.90 -10.70 38.09
C PHE A 270 -13.64 -12.09 38.68
N LEU A 271 -13.06 -13.00 37.89
CA LEU A 271 -12.68 -14.35 38.35
C LEU A 271 -11.59 -14.30 39.41
N GLU A 272 -10.59 -13.43 39.26
CA GLU A 272 -9.55 -13.21 40.27
C GLU A 272 -10.15 -12.73 41.60
N GLN A 273 -11.10 -11.80 41.55
CA GLN A 273 -11.82 -11.33 42.74
C GLN A 273 -12.61 -12.47 43.40
N GLN A 274 -13.31 -13.31 42.61
CA GLN A 274 -14.00 -14.47 43.16
C GLN A 274 -13.03 -15.47 43.79
N MET A 275 -11.92 -15.78 43.13
CA MET A 275 -10.91 -16.71 43.66
C MET A 275 -10.28 -16.19 44.96
N GLN A 276 -9.97 -14.90 45.04
CA GLN A 276 -9.45 -14.32 46.28
C GLN A 276 -10.47 -14.40 47.42
N ALA A 277 -11.76 -14.13 47.14
CA ALA A 277 -12.82 -14.28 48.12
C ALA A 277 -12.97 -15.73 48.59
N THR A 278 -12.91 -16.71 47.68
CA THR A 278 -12.99 -18.14 48.03
C THR A 278 -11.78 -18.58 48.85
N LYS A 279 -10.55 -18.25 48.43
CA LYS A 279 -9.32 -18.57 49.19
C LYS A 279 -9.37 -18.00 50.61
N GLN A 280 -9.90 -16.79 50.77
CA GLN A 280 -10.05 -16.18 52.08
C GLN A 280 -11.09 -16.91 52.95
N ARG A 281 -12.20 -17.38 52.36
CA ARG A 281 -13.20 -18.20 53.06
C ARG A 281 -12.63 -19.57 53.46
N GLU A 282 -11.92 -20.24 52.56
CA GLU A 282 -11.25 -21.51 52.83
C GLU A 282 -10.19 -21.37 53.93
N ALA A 283 -9.36 -20.32 53.88
CA ALA A 283 -8.37 -20.05 54.93
C ALA A 283 -8.99 -19.75 56.32
N LEU A 284 -10.26 -19.37 56.39
CA LEU A 284 -11.00 -19.22 57.64
C LEU A 284 -11.60 -20.55 58.12
N ALA A 285 -12.10 -21.36 57.18
CA ALA A 285 -12.58 -22.71 57.47
C ALA A 285 -11.44 -23.62 57.95
N ASP A 286 -10.27 -23.59 57.29
CA ASP A 286 -9.08 -24.34 57.67
C ASP A 286 -8.51 -23.90 59.03
N ALA A 287 -8.71 -22.64 59.40
CA ALA A 287 -8.37 -22.12 60.73
C ALA A 287 -9.37 -22.55 61.83
N GLY A 288 -10.36 -23.38 61.49
CA GLY A 288 -11.37 -23.89 62.42
C GLY A 288 -12.41 -22.85 62.85
N ALA A 289 -12.51 -21.72 62.14
CA ALA A 289 -13.46 -20.65 62.47
C ALA A 289 -14.80 -20.88 61.76
N PHE A 290 -15.70 -21.60 62.41
CA PHE A 290 -17.02 -21.96 61.84
C PHE A 290 -18.11 -20.98 62.21
N ASN A 291 -17.91 -20.18 63.27
CA ASN A 291 -18.87 -19.18 63.71
C ASN A 291 -18.44 -17.74 63.35
N PRO A 292 -19.38 -16.82 63.05
CA PRO A 292 -19.07 -15.44 62.66
C PRO A 292 -18.18 -14.69 63.67
N LYS A 293 -18.31 -15.00 64.97
CA LYS A 293 -17.48 -14.43 66.03
C LYS A 293 -16.03 -14.91 65.93
N GLU A 294 -15.80 -16.20 65.68
CA GLU A 294 -14.47 -16.79 65.54
C GLU A 294 -13.77 -16.28 64.27
N MET A 295 -14.52 -16.11 63.17
CA MET A 295 -14.00 -15.54 61.93
C MET A 295 -13.53 -14.09 62.12
N VAL A 296 -14.34 -13.26 62.79
CA VAL A 296 -13.96 -11.87 63.12
C VAL A 296 -12.71 -11.82 64.00
N LEU A 297 -12.63 -12.69 65.03
CA LEU A 297 -11.50 -12.69 65.95
C LEU A 297 -10.22 -13.26 65.32
N SER A 298 -10.31 -14.27 64.45
CA SER A 298 -9.13 -14.82 63.75
C SER A 298 -8.57 -13.84 62.72
N LEU A 299 -9.44 -13.11 61.98
CA LEU A 299 -9.01 -12.05 61.06
C LEU A 299 -8.39 -10.86 61.81
N HIS A 300 -8.99 -10.48 62.95
CA HIS A 300 -8.43 -9.43 63.80
C HIS A 300 -7.09 -9.83 64.41
N ALA A 301 -6.91 -11.10 64.81
CA ALA A 301 -5.63 -11.63 65.29
C ALA A 301 -4.54 -11.64 64.22
N LYS A 302 -4.90 -11.73 62.93
CA LYS A 302 -3.99 -11.54 61.78
C LYS A 302 -3.65 -10.07 61.47
N GLY A 303 -4.12 -9.12 62.29
CA GLY A 303 -3.84 -7.69 62.15
C GLY A 303 -4.73 -6.95 61.15
N ILE A 304 -5.81 -7.58 60.66
CA ILE A 304 -6.73 -6.95 59.70
C ILE A 304 -7.66 -5.97 60.43
N GLY A 305 -7.79 -4.76 59.90
CA GLY A 305 -8.60 -3.71 60.50
C GLY A 305 -10.12 -3.98 60.45
N PRO A 306 -10.94 -3.45 61.38
CA PRO A 306 -12.38 -3.74 61.48
C PRO A 306 -13.19 -3.44 60.21
N LYS A 307 -12.80 -2.41 59.45
CA LYS A 307 -13.45 -2.03 58.19
C LYS A 307 -13.24 -3.09 57.10
N MET A 308 -12.02 -3.56 56.95
CA MET A 308 -11.67 -4.64 56.03
C MET A 308 -12.36 -5.95 56.41
N ILE A 309 -12.44 -6.28 57.70
CA ILE A 309 -13.14 -7.48 58.19
C ILE A 309 -14.64 -7.41 57.85
N ALA A 310 -15.27 -6.24 58.04
CA ALA A 310 -16.68 -6.01 57.72
C ALA A 310 -16.97 -6.21 56.23
N GLU A 311 -16.13 -5.63 55.35
CA GLU A 311 -16.22 -5.81 53.90
C GLU A 311 -15.98 -7.28 53.50
N GLN A 312 -14.98 -7.94 54.09
CA GLN A 312 -14.56 -9.31 53.76
C GLN A 312 -15.59 -10.37 54.19
N LEU A 313 -16.25 -10.18 55.33
CA LEU A 313 -17.28 -11.10 55.85
C LEU A 313 -18.71 -10.71 55.44
N GLY A 314 -18.89 -9.58 54.72
CA GLY A 314 -20.21 -9.05 54.38
C GLY A 314 -21.04 -8.68 55.62
N MET A 315 -20.38 -8.20 56.67
CA MET A 315 -20.99 -7.86 57.95
C MET A 315 -21.05 -6.35 58.16
N GLU A 316 -22.02 -5.89 58.94
CA GLU A 316 -22.09 -4.48 59.35
C GLU A 316 -20.88 -4.10 60.22
N LEU A 317 -20.27 -2.94 59.95
CA LEU A 317 -19.06 -2.47 60.63
C LEU A 317 -19.22 -2.39 62.16
N GLU A 318 -20.37 -1.91 62.63
CA GLU A 318 -20.67 -1.80 64.05
C GLU A 318 -20.78 -3.17 64.73
N ARG A 319 -21.32 -4.17 64.01
CA ARG A 319 -21.37 -5.55 64.47
C ARG A 319 -19.97 -6.14 64.65
N VAL A 320 -19.06 -5.88 63.72
CA VAL A 320 -17.65 -6.31 63.80
C VAL A 320 -16.93 -5.63 64.97
N ARG A 321 -17.07 -4.30 65.12
CA ARG A 321 -16.49 -3.53 66.24
C ARG A 321 -16.98 -4.04 67.59
N SER A 322 -18.29 -4.30 67.72
CA SER A 322 -18.86 -4.84 68.96
C SER A 322 -18.32 -6.24 69.29
N MET A 323 -18.07 -7.10 68.30
CA MET A 323 -17.51 -8.43 68.55
C MET A 323 -16.05 -8.36 69.05
N ILE A 324 -15.23 -7.49 68.45
CA ILE A 324 -13.83 -7.26 68.85
C ILE A 324 -13.75 -6.62 70.25
N TYR A 325 -14.63 -5.66 70.54
CA TYR A 325 -14.63 -4.99 71.84
C TYR A 325 -15.03 -5.94 72.98
N ARG A 326 -16.06 -6.76 72.77
CA ARG A 326 -16.54 -7.72 73.77
C ARG A 326 -15.54 -8.83 74.07
N SER A 327 -14.68 -9.21 73.11
CA SER A 327 -13.64 -10.22 73.36
C SER A 327 -12.45 -9.71 74.16
N LYS A 328 -12.28 -8.40 74.31
CA LYS A 328 -11.21 -7.80 75.15
C LYS A 328 -11.63 -7.62 76.62
N LYS A 329 -12.93 -7.73 76.92
CA LYS A 329 -13.51 -7.58 78.27
C LYS A 329 -13.78 -8.91 78.97
N ALA A 330 -13.70 -10.02 78.24
CA ALA A 330 -13.73 -11.38 78.78
C ALA A 330 -12.29 -11.84 79.03
#